data_AF-A0A533VK83-F1
#
_entry.id   AF-A0A533VK83-F1
#
_cell.length_a   1.000
_cell.length_b   1.000
_cell.length_c   1.000
_cell.angle_alpha   90.00
_cell.angle_beta   90.00
_cell.angle_gamma   90.00
#
_symmetry.space_group_name_H-M   'P 1'
#
loop_
_entity.id
_entity.type
_entity.pdbx_description
1 polymer ?
#
loop_
_entity_poly.entity_id
_entity_poly.type
_entity_poly.pdbx_seq_one_letter_code
_entity_poly.pdbx_strand_id
1 'polypeptide(L)'
;MSPTLLFVILAIVAFVVLIWNLLLPIQGQQNKQFIGFLLDVFRHGYENSTVVQRYIDKPIVTPIKEEIDAMINKTDQGLQTYSIGPQILDSSKESSVTLTFYVEYGNNRYLPDLLDLLYKYKIDKAVFFLDKKYSHENPFMVKRIQYNGYIVHGWQTIGKYDKDYPPTTFDGTILADKEILARAKNDRDASSFLQTAISYHDSIVAFTPKIMLHKFLLETLLNHNGKDITFTESNNTSTENSVIGSDLSVYTFNKNVDPVLQYLQVGDIKETEIRAGEWTMHSLADKFPNTVQFLSDKNAFLIMRPILVDKNASLNLINQNIMFLSNQKEIDFPSTFLEVKGTAKTGNTNISSYDPILNKPDPNGYHPRPFVLVRDGAVMNLSNSTITHLGYSPGGFENTKVSKPAITYYNTTNVDIENSILKYNYYGFYSTNTNNIRIVNSQVFGNTKNGFDAHGTTNLYVSRNHIYNNGDQGFICSVHCLNVTIINNTIEHNGAGIGLHWLNTHSVIKDNIVRYNAKFGIFIEKNSSHNLVINNTIIGNQYGIGLIQNSNGNNLTQNILVDNISGQIIVEPDSQSNIENDNKVYSSKDPSSIPQRVKSQMTEIFAGEQK
;
A
#
# COMPACT_ATOMS: atom_id res chain seq x y z
N MET A 1 38.22 -9.33 15.28
CA MET A 1 37.71 -9.22 16.66
C MET A 1 38.92 -9.39 17.59
N SER A 2 39.15 -8.47 18.55
CA SER A 2 40.36 -8.56 19.38
C SER A 2 40.26 -9.76 20.35
N PRO A 3 41.39 -10.40 20.72
CA PRO A 3 41.42 -11.47 21.72
C PRO A 3 40.75 -11.05 23.03
N THR A 4 40.81 -9.76 23.37
CA THR A 4 40.17 -9.15 24.53
C THR A 4 38.65 -9.23 24.47
N LEU A 5 38.04 -9.03 23.29
CA LEU A 5 36.57 -9.11 23.15
C LEU A 5 36.07 -10.56 23.21
N LEU A 6 36.86 -11.51 22.73
CA LEU A 6 36.55 -12.94 22.84
C LEU A 6 36.65 -13.42 24.30
N PHE A 7 37.65 -12.93 25.04
CA PHE A 7 37.81 -13.23 26.47
C PHE A 7 36.67 -12.65 27.31
N VAL A 8 36.18 -11.46 26.96
CA VAL A 8 35.01 -10.83 27.60
C VAL A 8 33.74 -11.65 27.35
N ILE A 9 33.52 -12.14 26.13
CA ILE A 9 32.36 -12.99 25.83
C ILE A 9 32.45 -14.34 26.56
N LEU A 10 33.63 -14.97 26.58
CA LEU A 10 33.84 -16.24 27.30
C LEU A 10 33.72 -16.06 28.82
N ALA A 11 34.18 -14.94 29.38
CA ALA A 11 34.01 -14.62 30.79
C ALA A 11 32.54 -14.33 31.15
N ILE A 12 31.78 -13.65 30.28
CA ILE A 12 30.33 -13.45 30.46
C ILE A 12 29.61 -14.80 30.43
N VAL A 13 29.98 -15.70 29.52
CA VAL A 13 29.41 -17.05 29.43
C VAL A 13 29.73 -17.86 30.69
N ALA A 14 30.98 -17.86 31.16
CA ALA A 14 31.37 -18.53 32.40
C ALA A 14 30.67 -17.93 33.64
N PHE A 15 30.47 -16.61 33.67
CA PHE A 15 29.77 -15.92 34.75
C PHE A 15 28.27 -16.25 34.78
N VAL A 16 27.64 -16.38 33.60
CA VAL A 16 26.25 -16.85 33.47
C VAL A 16 26.14 -18.31 33.95
N VAL A 17 27.10 -19.17 33.62
CA VAL A 17 27.18 -20.57 34.08
C VAL A 17 27.40 -20.67 35.61
N LEU A 18 28.18 -19.77 36.20
CA LEU A 18 28.42 -19.75 37.65
C LEU A 18 27.16 -19.32 38.43
N ILE A 19 26.46 -18.29 37.94
CA ILE A 19 25.15 -17.85 38.47
C ILE A 19 24.10 -18.95 38.34
N TRP A 20 24.15 -19.74 37.24
CA TRP A 20 23.26 -20.87 36.96
C TRP A 20 23.40 -22.03 37.96
N ASN A 21 24.62 -22.32 38.43
CA ASN A 21 24.86 -23.40 39.41
C ASN A 21 24.52 -23.02 40.86
N LEU A 22 24.49 -21.72 41.19
CA LEU A 22 24.26 -21.25 42.56
C LEU A 22 22.80 -20.93 42.91
N LEU A 23 21.92 -20.70 41.92
CA LEU A 23 20.61 -20.07 42.19
C LEU A 23 19.35 -20.88 41.83
N LEU A 24 19.45 -22.05 41.20
CA LEU A 24 18.25 -22.81 40.81
C LEU A 24 18.37 -24.30 41.20
N PRO A 25 17.64 -24.78 42.23
CA PRO A 25 17.48 -26.21 42.44
C PRO A 25 16.73 -26.80 41.24
N ILE A 26 17.30 -27.86 40.65
CA ILE A 26 16.71 -28.60 39.52
C ILE A 26 15.49 -29.38 40.03
N GLN A 27 14.33 -28.73 40.11
CA GLN A 27 13.06 -29.39 40.39
C GLN A 27 11.97 -28.86 39.45
N GLY A 28 11.91 -29.43 38.25
CA GLY A 28 10.81 -29.24 37.31
C GLY A 28 11.13 -29.74 35.89
N GLN A 29 10.19 -30.45 35.25
CA GLN A 29 10.36 -30.97 33.88
C GLN A 29 10.57 -29.87 32.82
N GLN A 30 9.97 -28.68 33.00
CA GLN A 30 10.14 -27.53 32.10
C GLN A 30 11.59 -27.01 32.06
N ASN A 31 12.29 -27.05 33.20
CA ASN A 31 13.69 -26.65 33.26
C ASN A 31 14.60 -27.64 32.49
N LYS A 32 14.29 -28.93 32.49
CA LYS A 32 15.04 -29.92 31.70
C LYS A 32 14.86 -29.73 30.19
N GLN A 33 13.67 -29.33 29.75
CA GLN A 33 13.37 -29.06 28.33
C GLN A 33 14.02 -27.78 27.82
N PHE A 34 13.98 -26.71 28.61
CA PHE A 34 14.65 -25.45 28.27
C PHE A 34 16.18 -25.59 28.22
N ILE A 35 16.75 -26.41 29.11
CA ILE A 35 18.19 -26.75 29.09
C ILE A 35 18.56 -27.53 27.82
N GLY A 36 17.73 -28.50 27.38
CA GLY A 36 17.96 -29.23 26.14
C GLY A 36 17.95 -28.32 24.90
N PHE A 37 17.00 -27.39 24.82
CA PHE A 37 16.92 -26.40 23.74
C PHE A 37 18.15 -25.50 23.68
N LEU A 38 18.61 -24.97 24.83
CA LEU A 38 19.79 -24.12 24.86
C LEU A 38 21.05 -24.88 24.43
N LEU A 39 21.23 -26.12 24.90
CA LEU A 39 22.37 -26.96 24.51
C LEU A 39 22.40 -27.26 23.00
N ASP A 40 21.23 -27.47 22.38
CA ASP A 40 21.14 -27.75 20.94
C ASP A 40 21.42 -26.50 20.08
N VAL A 41 20.97 -25.33 20.53
CA VAL A 41 21.31 -24.03 19.93
C VAL A 41 22.82 -23.75 20.07
N PHE A 42 23.41 -24.06 21.22
CA PHE A 42 24.86 -23.91 21.43
C PHE A 42 25.66 -24.88 20.57
N ARG A 43 25.24 -26.14 20.46
CA ARG A 43 25.87 -27.15 19.59
C ARG A 43 25.86 -26.69 18.14
N HIS A 44 24.72 -26.24 17.62
CA HIS A 44 24.60 -25.73 16.26
C HIS A 44 25.45 -24.47 16.03
N GLY A 45 25.56 -23.58 17.01
CA GLY A 45 26.43 -22.40 16.94
C GLY A 45 27.93 -22.73 17.01
N TYR A 46 28.31 -23.76 17.77
CA TYR A 46 29.68 -24.22 17.94
C TYR A 46 30.18 -25.02 16.72
N GLU A 47 29.37 -25.96 16.22
CA GLU A 47 29.71 -26.82 15.08
C GLU A 47 29.78 -26.02 13.76
N ASN A 48 28.90 -25.03 13.56
CA ASN A 48 28.79 -24.29 12.29
C ASN A 48 29.54 -22.95 12.25
N SER A 49 30.19 -22.52 13.34
CA SER A 49 30.95 -21.26 13.36
C SER A 49 32.38 -21.46 12.85
N THR A 50 32.63 -20.96 11.64
CA THR A 50 33.96 -20.96 11.00
C THR A 50 35.03 -20.22 11.80
N VAL A 51 34.62 -19.28 12.67
CA VAL A 51 35.52 -18.53 13.57
C VAL A 51 35.91 -19.40 14.76
N VAL A 52 34.98 -20.16 15.34
CA VAL A 52 35.24 -21.05 16.49
C VAL A 52 36.13 -22.22 16.07
N GLN A 53 35.83 -22.85 14.92
CA GLN A 53 36.62 -23.95 14.36
C GLN A 53 38.09 -23.58 14.10
N ARG A 54 38.41 -22.30 13.85
CA ARG A 54 39.79 -21.82 13.63
C ARG A 54 40.68 -21.80 14.88
N TYR A 55 40.09 -21.80 16.07
CA TYR A 55 40.83 -21.64 17.33
C TYR A 55 40.60 -22.80 18.32
N ILE A 56 39.78 -23.78 17.94
CA ILE A 56 39.32 -24.89 18.77
C ILE A 56 40.44 -25.84 19.22
N ASP A 57 41.51 -25.94 18.43
CA ASP A 57 42.68 -26.80 18.72
C ASP A 57 43.82 -26.05 19.42
N LYS A 58 43.60 -24.79 19.84
CA LYS A 58 44.60 -24.05 20.61
C LYS A 58 44.61 -24.51 22.07
N PRO A 59 45.79 -24.68 22.72
CA PRO A 59 45.92 -25.25 24.07
C PRO A 59 45.12 -24.52 25.17
N ILE A 60 44.81 -23.24 24.97
CA ILE A 60 44.02 -22.42 25.90
C ILE A 60 42.51 -22.78 25.86
N VAL A 61 42.02 -23.35 24.76
CA VAL A 61 40.59 -23.64 24.51
C VAL A 61 40.27 -25.12 24.68
N THR A 62 41.27 -26.00 24.58
CA THR A 62 41.14 -27.46 24.71
C THR A 62 40.44 -27.93 25.99
N PRO A 63 40.69 -27.36 27.19
CA PRO A 63 39.99 -27.80 28.41
C PRO A 63 38.48 -27.50 28.40
N ILE A 64 38.08 -26.39 27.76
CA ILE A 64 36.67 -25.97 27.64
C ILE A 64 35.92 -26.86 26.64
N LYS A 65 36.60 -27.28 25.56
CA LYS A 65 36.06 -28.25 24.59
C LYS A 65 35.77 -29.59 25.27
N GLU A 66 36.71 -30.09 26.07
CA GLU A 66 36.55 -31.36 26.79
C GLU A 66 35.38 -31.34 27.80
N GLU A 67 35.16 -30.22 28.50
CA GLU A 67 33.99 -30.05 29.38
C GLU A 67 32.65 -30.00 28.62
N ILE A 68 32.61 -29.33 27.47
CA ILE A 68 31.42 -29.25 26.62
C ILE A 68 31.09 -30.63 26.04
N ASP A 69 32.08 -31.34 25.51
CA ASP A 69 31.93 -32.68 24.94
C ASP A 69 31.50 -33.71 26.01
N ALA A 70 31.99 -33.57 27.24
CA ALA A 70 31.55 -34.38 28.37
C ALA A 70 30.10 -34.10 28.80
N MET A 71 29.62 -32.86 28.67
CA MET A 71 28.23 -32.49 28.93
C MET A 71 27.27 -33.02 27.85
N ILE A 72 27.67 -32.96 26.57
CA ILE A 72 26.91 -33.51 25.44
C ILE A 72 26.78 -35.03 25.57
N ASN A 73 27.87 -35.74 25.86
CA ASN A 73 27.86 -37.20 26.01
C ASN A 73 27.03 -37.68 27.22
N LYS A 74 26.88 -36.85 28.26
CA LYS A 74 25.96 -37.14 29.39
C LYS A 74 24.48 -36.99 29.02
N THR A 75 24.15 -36.28 27.95
CA THR A 75 22.75 -36.06 27.52
C THR A 75 22.24 -37.18 26.61
N ASP A 76 23.13 -37.90 25.91
CA ASP A 76 22.78 -38.99 24.98
C ASP A 76 22.41 -40.33 25.63
N GLN A 77 22.69 -40.53 26.93
CA GLN A 77 22.38 -41.80 27.63
C GLN A 77 21.01 -41.85 28.35
N GLY A 78 20.10 -40.90 28.14
CA GLY A 78 18.86 -40.90 28.93
C GLY A 78 17.71 -39.99 28.51
N LEU A 79 17.70 -39.46 27.29
CA LEU A 79 16.52 -38.79 26.76
C LEU A 79 15.81 -39.72 25.77
N GLN A 80 14.74 -40.36 26.24
CA GLN A 80 13.67 -40.81 25.34
C GLN A 80 13.29 -39.64 24.43
N THR A 81 13.12 -39.93 23.14
CA THR A 81 12.59 -38.99 22.16
C THR A 81 11.17 -38.59 22.55
N TYR A 82 11.04 -37.54 23.37
CA TYR A 82 9.75 -36.94 23.67
C TYR A 82 9.34 -36.07 22.48
N SER A 83 8.45 -36.63 21.65
CA SER A 83 7.71 -35.91 20.62
C SER A 83 6.85 -34.83 21.27
N ILE A 84 7.34 -33.59 21.31
CA ILE A 84 6.54 -32.41 21.68
C ILE A 84 6.46 -31.48 20.48
N GLY A 85 5.67 -31.95 19.52
CA GLY A 85 4.98 -31.21 18.48
C GLY A 85 3.73 -32.05 18.14
N PRO A 86 2.66 -31.46 17.59
CA PRO A 86 1.58 -32.28 17.06
C PRO A 86 2.20 -33.29 16.09
N GLN A 87 1.98 -34.58 16.34
CA GLN A 87 2.26 -35.59 15.32
C GLN A 87 1.35 -35.23 14.15
N ILE A 88 1.95 -35.03 12.97
CA ILE A 88 1.21 -34.95 11.70
C ILE A 88 0.53 -36.32 11.55
N LEU A 89 -0.73 -36.39 11.99
CA LEU A 89 -1.62 -37.49 11.68
C LEU A 89 -2.08 -37.24 10.24
N ASP A 90 -1.47 -37.99 9.33
CA ASP A 90 -1.73 -38.03 7.89
C ASP A 90 -1.23 -36.83 7.08
N SER A 91 0.02 -36.95 6.59
CA SER A 91 0.67 -36.01 5.67
C SER A 91 0.23 -36.17 4.20
N SER A 92 -0.88 -36.86 3.92
CA SER A 92 -1.27 -37.18 2.54
C SER A 92 -2.15 -36.12 1.86
N LYS A 93 -2.62 -35.09 2.59
CA LYS A 93 -3.46 -34.01 2.06
C LYS A 93 -2.95 -32.63 2.48
N GLU A 94 -2.86 -31.71 1.53
CA GLU A 94 -2.56 -30.29 1.78
C GLU A 94 -3.64 -29.66 2.68
N SER A 95 -3.24 -28.89 3.69
CA SER A 95 -4.17 -28.10 4.51
C SER A 95 -4.64 -26.88 3.72
N SER A 96 -5.95 -26.66 3.64
CA SER A 96 -6.52 -25.52 2.94
C SER A 96 -7.12 -24.51 3.93
N VAL A 97 -6.91 -23.22 3.66
CA VAL A 97 -7.38 -22.13 4.54
C VAL A 97 -8.14 -21.10 3.72
N THR A 98 -9.41 -20.83 4.08
CA THR A 98 -10.14 -19.67 3.57
C THR A 98 -9.90 -18.48 4.49
N LEU A 99 -9.26 -17.45 3.95
CA LEU A 99 -8.96 -16.23 4.68
C LEU A 99 -10.08 -15.21 4.46
N THR A 100 -10.73 -14.78 5.54
CA THR A 100 -11.87 -13.85 5.47
C THR A 100 -11.59 -12.55 6.22
N PHE A 101 -12.03 -11.43 5.64
CA PHE A 101 -11.88 -10.10 6.22
C PHE A 101 -13.22 -9.38 6.35
N TYR A 102 -13.57 -9.01 7.57
CA TYR A 102 -14.81 -8.32 7.91
C TYR A 102 -14.54 -6.82 8.12
N VAL A 103 -14.95 -5.99 7.15
CA VAL A 103 -14.65 -4.56 7.11
C VAL A 103 -15.87 -3.75 7.58
N GLU A 104 -15.79 -3.27 8.82
CA GLU A 104 -16.78 -2.36 9.43
C GLU A 104 -16.42 -0.89 9.15
N TYR A 105 -17.46 -0.05 9.13
CA TYR A 105 -17.32 1.40 9.19
C TYR A 105 -16.56 1.80 10.48
N GLY A 106 -15.40 2.45 10.32
CA GLY A 106 -14.51 2.84 11.43
C GLY A 106 -13.29 1.94 11.63
N ASN A 107 -13.25 0.75 11.03
CA ASN A 107 -12.08 -0.14 11.02
C ASN A 107 -11.31 -0.09 9.69
N ASN A 108 -11.74 0.74 8.74
CA ASN A 108 -11.21 0.88 7.38
C ASN A 108 -9.82 1.54 7.27
N ARG A 109 -9.35 2.23 8.32
CA ARG A 109 -8.03 2.87 8.34
C ARG A 109 -6.89 1.93 7.95
N TYR A 110 -6.96 0.68 8.40
CA TYR A 110 -5.91 -0.32 8.21
C TYR A 110 -6.09 -1.16 6.94
N LEU A 111 -7.19 -0.97 6.21
CA LEU A 111 -7.50 -1.78 5.05
C LEU A 111 -6.48 -1.59 3.90
N PRO A 112 -5.96 -0.38 3.60
CA PRO A 112 -4.84 -0.25 2.67
C PRO A 112 -3.66 -1.12 3.09
N ASP A 113 -3.13 -0.92 4.29
CA ASP A 113 -1.96 -1.64 4.83
C ASP A 113 -2.18 -3.16 4.86
N LEU A 114 -3.41 -3.60 5.13
CA LEU A 114 -3.81 -5.01 5.07
C LEU A 114 -3.69 -5.56 3.64
N LEU A 115 -4.23 -4.87 2.64
CA LEU A 115 -4.15 -5.30 1.24
C LEU A 115 -2.69 -5.35 0.76
N ASP A 116 -1.86 -4.43 1.23
CA ASP A 116 -0.43 -4.43 0.94
C ASP A 116 0.31 -5.61 1.59
N LEU A 117 -0.11 -5.98 2.80
CA LEU A 117 0.42 -7.16 3.47
C LEU A 117 0.06 -8.44 2.71
N LEU A 118 -1.20 -8.61 2.29
CA LEU A 118 -1.62 -9.76 1.49
C LEU A 118 -0.84 -9.85 0.19
N TYR A 119 -0.63 -8.72 -0.48
CA TYR A 119 0.19 -8.66 -1.68
C TYR A 119 1.65 -9.07 -1.42
N LYS A 120 2.27 -8.55 -0.36
CA LYS A 120 3.65 -8.89 0.05
C LYS A 120 3.85 -10.40 0.24
N TYR A 121 2.84 -11.09 0.78
CA TYR A 121 2.86 -12.54 1.00
C TYR A 121 2.31 -13.36 -0.17
N LYS A 122 2.05 -12.71 -1.32
CA LYS A 122 1.53 -13.33 -2.54
C LYS A 122 0.24 -14.12 -2.32
N ILE A 123 -0.66 -13.55 -1.52
CA ILE A 123 -1.98 -14.12 -1.27
C ILE A 123 -2.88 -13.70 -2.42
N ASP A 124 -3.26 -14.65 -3.26
CA ASP A 124 -4.14 -14.45 -4.42
C ASP A 124 -5.62 -14.76 -4.10
N LYS A 125 -5.88 -15.41 -2.95
CA LYS A 125 -7.22 -15.85 -2.53
C LYS A 125 -7.56 -15.38 -1.13
N ALA A 126 -8.61 -14.57 -1.03
CA ALA A 126 -9.23 -14.12 0.21
C ALA A 126 -10.66 -13.65 -0.06
N VAL A 127 -11.49 -13.62 0.98
CA VAL A 127 -12.89 -13.18 0.92
C VAL A 127 -13.09 -11.97 1.81
N PHE A 128 -13.69 -10.90 1.28
CA PHE A 128 -13.96 -9.67 2.00
C PHE A 128 -15.47 -9.46 2.17
N PHE A 129 -15.90 -9.32 3.42
CA PHE A 129 -17.25 -8.92 3.78
C PHE A 129 -17.23 -7.42 4.10
N LEU A 130 -17.84 -6.62 3.24
CA LEU A 130 -17.83 -5.17 3.35
C LEU A 130 -19.18 -4.67 3.87
N ASP A 131 -19.14 -3.83 4.91
CA ASP A 131 -20.32 -3.11 5.35
C ASP A 131 -20.95 -2.31 4.20
N LYS A 132 -22.29 -2.25 4.17
CA LYS A 132 -23.03 -1.63 3.07
C LYS A 132 -22.78 -0.12 2.98
N LYS A 133 -22.74 0.57 4.13
CA LYS A 133 -22.46 2.01 4.17
C LYS A 133 -21.03 2.26 3.71
N TYR A 134 -20.07 1.50 4.23
CA TYR A 134 -18.67 1.56 3.82
C TYR A 134 -18.50 1.40 2.29
N SER A 135 -19.13 0.39 1.72
CA SER A 135 -19.03 0.08 0.28
C SER A 135 -19.57 1.20 -0.61
N HIS A 136 -20.66 1.84 -0.17
CA HIS A 136 -21.26 2.96 -0.89
C HIS A 136 -20.39 4.22 -0.86
N GLU A 137 -19.81 4.53 0.30
CA GLU A 137 -18.97 5.71 0.49
C GLU A 137 -17.53 5.51 -0.05
N ASN A 138 -17.08 4.26 -0.18
CA ASN A 138 -15.71 3.93 -0.61
C ASN A 138 -15.69 3.01 -1.85
N PRO A 139 -16.38 3.38 -2.95
CA PRO A 139 -16.52 2.51 -4.13
C PRO A 139 -15.16 2.20 -4.79
N PHE A 140 -14.15 3.04 -4.59
CA PHE A 140 -12.80 2.77 -5.06
C PHE A 140 -12.13 1.64 -4.27
N MET A 141 -12.27 1.59 -2.95
CA MET A 141 -11.65 0.53 -2.15
C MET A 141 -12.30 -0.83 -2.42
N VAL A 142 -13.62 -0.85 -2.60
CA VAL A 142 -14.35 -2.03 -3.07
C VAL A 142 -13.74 -2.55 -4.37
N LYS A 143 -13.55 -1.66 -5.35
CA LYS A 143 -12.91 -2.00 -6.62
C LYS A 143 -11.46 -2.48 -6.43
N ARG A 144 -10.66 -1.83 -5.58
CA ARG A 144 -9.27 -2.23 -5.28
C ARG A 144 -9.20 -3.67 -4.74
N ILE A 145 -10.11 -4.04 -3.85
CA ILE A 145 -10.20 -5.42 -3.33
C ILE A 145 -10.53 -6.40 -4.46
N GLN A 146 -11.59 -6.13 -5.23
CA GLN A 146 -12.01 -6.98 -6.35
C GLN A 146 -10.92 -7.11 -7.42
N TYR A 147 -10.17 -6.05 -7.65
CA TYR A 147 -9.09 -6.00 -8.62
C TYR A 147 -7.84 -6.79 -8.22
N ASN A 148 -7.61 -6.97 -6.92
CA ASN A 148 -6.59 -7.89 -6.44
C ASN A 148 -7.00 -9.37 -6.58
N GLY A 149 -8.15 -9.66 -7.21
CA GLY A 149 -8.67 -11.00 -7.42
C GLY A 149 -9.48 -11.55 -6.25
N TYR A 150 -9.67 -10.77 -5.18
CA TYR A 150 -10.39 -11.22 -3.99
C TYR A 150 -11.91 -11.18 -4.17
N ILE A 151 -12.59 -12.13 -3.52
CA ILE A 151 -14.05 -12.18 -3.50
C ILE A 151 -14.57 -11.09 -2.57
N VAL A 152 -15.62 -10.38 -2.99
CA VAL A 152 -16.27 -9.35 -2.17
C VAL A 152 -17.75 -9.67 -2.01
N HIS A 153 -18.21 -9.70 -0.76
CA HIS A 153 -19.59 -9.85 -0.36
C HIS A 153 -20.07 -8.64 0.45
N GLY A 154 -21.37 -8.35 0.36
CA GLY A 154 -22.01 -7.41 1.27
C GLY A 154 -22.19 -8.05 2.63
N TRP A 155 -21.75 -7.38 3.69
CA TRP A 155 -21.84 -7.92 5.03
C TRP A 155 -23.24 -7.75 5.62
N GLN A 156 -23.92 -8.88 5.86
CA GLN A 156 -25.33 -8.88 6.26
C GLN A 156 -25.56 -8.77 7.78
N THR A 157 -24.57 -9.10 8.61
CA THR A 157 -24.75 -9.20 10.08
C THR A 157 -23.68 -8.41 10.82
N ILE A 158 -23.90 -7.12 11.08
CA ILE A 158 -22.95 -6.28 11.83
C ILE A 158 -22.72 -6.88 13.23
N GLY A 159 -21.46 -7.18 13.57
CA GLY A 159 -21.07 -7.79 14.86
C GLY A 159 -21.13 -9.32 14.94
N LYS A 160 -21.47 -10.02 13.85
CA LYS A 160 -21.33 -11.48 13.71
C LYS A 160 -20.74 -11.85 12.34
N TYR A 161 -20.28 -13.09 12.24
CA TYR A 161 -19.78 -13.66 10.99
C TYR A 161 -20.92 -13.98 10.01
N ASP A 162 -20.59 -14.04 8.72
CA ASP A 162 -21.55 -14.46 7.71
C ASP A 162 -21.95 -15.93 7.92
N LYS A 163 -23.22 -16.25 7.68
CA LYS A 163 -23.77 -17.60 7.92
C LYS A 163 -23.16 -18.65 6.99
N ASP A 164 -22.72 -18.23 5.80
CA ASP A 164 -22.19 -19.11 4.76
C ASP A 164 -20.65 -19.23 4.88
N TYR A 165 -20.02 -18.35 5.66
CA TYR A 165 -18.60 -18.36 6.02
C TYR A 165 -18.36 -18.23 7.54
N PRO A 166 -18.91 -19.13 8.37
CA PRO A 166 -18.63 -19.11 9.79
C PRO A 166 -17.15 -19.50 10.02
N PRO A 167 -16.38 -18.76 10.84
CA PRO A 167 -15.01 -19.12 11.11
C PRO A 167 -14.96 -20.49 11.80
N THR A 168 -13.95 -21.28 11.45
CA THR A 168 -13.78 -22.63 11.99
C THR A 168 -13.64 -22.56 13.51
N THR A 169 -14.16 -23.58 14.20
CA THR A 169 -13.98 -23.73 15.64
C THR A 169 -12.92 -24.78 15.92
N PHE A 170 -11.88 -24.43 16.67
CA PHE A 170 -10.85 -25.32 17.17
C PHE A 170 -10.89 -25.38 18.69
N ASP A 171 -11.14 -26.57 19.25
CA ASP A 171 -11.27 -26.80 20.70
C ASP A 171 -12.21 -25.79 21.40
N GLY A 172 -13.39 -25.57 20.82
CA GLY A 172 -14.37 -24.60 21.31
C GLY A 172 -13.94 -23.12 21.19
N THR A 173 -12.87 -22.84 20.45
CA THR A 173 -12.41 -21.48 20.11
C THR A 173 -12.75 -21.16 18.67
N ILE A 174 -13.39 -20.03 18.42
CA ILE A 174 -13.59 -19.54 17.05
C ILE A 174 -12.27 -18.99 16.51
N LEU A 175 -11.87 -19.37 15.31
CA LEU A 175 -10.68 -18.89 14.63
C LEU A 175 -10.89 -17.49 14.03
N ALA A 176 -11.04 -16.52 14.93
CA ALA A 176 -11.16 -15.12 14.57
C ALA A 176 -10.34 -14.22 15.51
N ASP A 177 -9.86 -13.08 15.02
CA ASP A 177 -8.97 -12.18 15.78
C ASP A 177 -9.45 -11.92 17.20
N LYS A 178 -10.71 -11.50 17.35
CA LYS A 178 -11.27 -11.13 18.65
C LYS A 178 -11.26 -12.29 19.64
N GLU A 179 -11.69 -13.48 19.21
CA GLU A 179 -11.75 -14.66 20.07
C GLU A 179 -10.37 -15.26 20.37
N ILE A 180 -9.43 -15.19 19.41
CA ILE A 180 -8.05 -15.63 19.59
C ILE A 180 -7.33 -14.70 20.59
N LEU A 181 -7.40 -13.39 20.37
CA LEU A 181 -6.73 -12.40 21.21
C LEU A 181 -7.32 -12.35 22.62
N ALA A 182 -8.61 -12.68 22.80
CA ALA A 182 -9.22 -12.76 24.13
C ALA A 182 -8.68 -13.92 24.99
N ARG A 183 -8.09 -14.96 24.38
CA ARG A 183 -7.59 -16.16 25.08
C ARG A 183 -6.06 -16.16 25.26
N ALA A 184 -5.35 -15.30 24.55
CA ALA A 184 -3.90 -15.19 24.63
C ALA A 184 -3.46 -14.00 25.47
N LYS A 185 -2.40 -14.17 26.26
CA LYS A 185 -1.83 -13.06 27.05
C LYS A 185 -0.93 -12.15 26.21
N ASN A 186 -0.44 -12.64 25.08
CA ASN A 186 0.43 -11.94 24.14
C ASN A 186 0.33 -12.56 22.73
N ASP A 187 0.85 -11.85 21.72
CA ASP A 187 0.80 -12.24 20.31
C ASP A 187 1.50 -13.58 20.00
N ARG A 188 2.53 -13.95 20.77
CA ARG A 188 3.27 -15.21 20.58
C ARG A 188 2.41 -16.42 20.93
N ASP A 189 1.66 -16.33 22.02
CA ASP A 189 0.73 -17.38 22.45
C ASP A 189 -0.42 -17.53 21.45
N ALA A 190 -0.98 -16.41 20.98
CA ALA A 190 -2.00 -16.38 19.92
C ALA A 190 -1.50 -17.02 18.61
N SER A 191 -0.25 -16.72 18.23
CA SER A 191 0.39 -17.26 17.03
C SER A 191 0.59 -18.77 17.10
N SER A 192 1.07 -19.28 18.24
CA SER A 192 1.29 -20.73 18.45
C SER A 192 -0.04 -21.50 18.47
N PHE A 193 -1.06 -20.89 19.06
CA PHE A 193 -2.43 -21.41 19.05
C PHE A 193 -3.00 -21.47 17.63
N LEU A 194 -2.90 -20.37 16.88
CA LEU A 194 -3.40 -20.29 15.51
C LEU A 194 -2.73 -21.33 14.60
N GLN A 195 -1.40 -21.50 14.69
CA GLN A 195 -0.67 -22.53 13.95
C GLN A 195 -1.15 -23.95 14.24
N THR A 196 -1.38 -24.26 15.52
CA THR A 196 -1.90 -25.56 15.92
C THR A 196 -3.30 -25.78 15.35
N ALA A 197 -4.15 -24.75 15.38
CA ALA A 197 -5.53 -24.86 14.90
C ALA A 197 -5.64 -25.03 13.38
N ILE A 198 -4.83 -24.32 12.59
CA ILE A 198 -4.88 -24.35 11.11
C ILE A 198 -4.08 -25.50 10.49
N SER A 199 -3.34 -26.26 11.30
CA SER A 199 -2.66 -27.48 10.86
C SER A 199 -3.66 -28.61 10.50
N TYR A 200 -4.96 -28.39 10.76
CA TYR A 200 -6.06 -29.30 10.45
C TYR A 200 -6.87 -28.79 9.23
N HIS A 201 -7.28 -29.71 8.35
CA HIS A 201 -7.87 -29.45 7.03
C HIS A 201 -9.02 -28.41 6.99
N ASP A 202 -9.12 -27.68 5.86
CA ASP A 202 -10.23 -26.79 5.46
C ASP A 202 -10.73 -25.82 6.54
N SER A 203 -9.85 -24.92 6.99
CA SER A 203 -10.16 -23.94 8.03
C SER A 203 -10.56 -22.57 7.45
N ILE A 204 -11.60 -21.95 8.00
CA ILE A 204 -11.94 -20.54 7.77
C ILE A 204 -11.36 -19.71 8.92
N VAL A 205 -10.46 -18.80 8.60
CA VAL A 205 -9.89 -17.85 9.57
C VAL A 205 -10.42 -16.46 9.26
N ALA A 206 -10.95 -15.78 10.28
CA ALA A 206 -11.58 -14.48 10.12
C ALA A 206 -10.83 -13.36 10.85
N PHE A 207 -10.65 -12.25 10.15
CA PHE A 207 -10.02 -11.06 10.71
C PHE A 207 -10.86 -9.83 10.43
N THR A 208 -10.71 -8.82 11.27
CA THR A 208 -11.04 -7.43 10.94
C THR A 208 -9.76 -6.72 10.52
N PRO A 209 -9.81 -5.59 9.79
CA PRO A 209 -8.59 -4.85 9.46
C PRO A 209 -7.80 -4.37 10.70
N LYS A 210 -8.42 -4.32 11.89
CA LYS A 210 -7.73 -4.02 13.16
C LYS A 210 -6.68 -5.05 13.53
N ILE A 211 -6.68 -6.24 12.93
CA ILE A 211 -5.60 -7.23 13.08
C ILE A 211 -4.22 -6.64 12.78
N MET A 212 -4.15 -5.55 12.01
CA MET A 212 -2.91 -4.83 11.72
C MET A 212 -2.24 -4.21 12.96
N LEU A 213 -2.96 -4.01 14.08
CA LEU A 213 -2.36 -3.65 15.37
C LEU A 213 -1.55 -4.80 15.98
N HIS A 214 -1.87 -6.03 15.59
CA HIS A 214 -1.19 -7.28 15.94
C HIS A 214 -0.65 -7.94 14.65
N LYS A 215 -0.05 -7.16 13.76
CA LYS A 215 0.42 -7.56 12.41
C LYS A 215 1.17 -8.90 12.41
N PHE A 216 1.98 -9.15 13.44
CA PHE A 216 2.72 -10.40 13.63
C PHE A 216 1.82 -11.64 13.55
N LEU A 217 0.62 -11.61 14.12
CA LEU A 217 -0.31 -12.74 14.13
C LEU A 217 -0.78 -13.12 12.72
N LEU A 218 -1.11 -12.12 11.89
CA LEU A 218 -1.48 -12.35 10.50
C LEU A 218 -0.24 -12.78 9.68
N GLU A 219 0.90 -12.12 9.84
CA GLU A 219 2.14 -12.51 9.14
C GLU A 219 2.56 -13.95 9.45
N THR A 220 2.35 -14.45 10.68
CA THR A 220 2.53 -15.87 10.99
C THR A 220 1.73 -16.73 10.04
N LEU A 221 0.41 -16.51 9.93
CA LEU A 221 -0.45 -17.28 9.03
C LEU A 221 -0.01 -17.16 7.56
N LEU A 222 0.26 -15.94 7.08
CA LEU A 222 0.61 -15.70 5.69
C LEU A 222 1.97 -16.31 5.29
N ASN A 223 2.90 -16.46 6.23
CA ASN A 223 4.22 -17.08 6.00
C ASN A 223 4.15 -18.57 5.61
N HIS A 224 3.01 -19.22 5.84
CA HIS A 224 2.76 -20.62 5.52
C HIS A 224 2.21 -20.82 4.10
N ASN A 225 1.90 -19.72 3.37
CA ASN A 225 1.42 -19.77 1.99
C ASN A 225 2.38 -20.58 1.10
N GLY A 226 1.88 -21.66 0.49
CA GLY A 226 2.64 -22.50 -0.43
C GLY A 226 3.72 -23.36 0.24
N LYS A 227 3.72 -23.48 1.58
CA LYS A 227 4.58 -24.41 2.33
C LYS A 227 3.77 -25.59 2.85
N ASP A 228 2.84 -25.31 3.73
CA ASP A 228 2.02 -26.27 4.47
C ASP A 228 0.53 -25.89 4.47
N ILE A 229 0.19 -24.67 4.03
CA ILE A 229 -1.19 -24.28 3.74
C ILE A 229 -1.33 -23.70 2.32
N THR A 230 -2.51 -23.93 1.75
CA THR A 230 -2.96 -23.30 0.50
C THR A 230 -4.19 -22.45 0.78
N PHE A 231 -4.18 -21.17 0.38
CA PHE A 231 -5.35 -20.31 0.55
C PHE A 231 -6.46 -20.64 -0.48
N THR A 232 -7.71 -20.63 -0.03
CA THR A 232 -8.89 -21.02 -0.83
C THR A 232 -10.02 -20.01 -0.73
N GLU A 233 -10.96 -20.10 -1.68
CA GLU A 233 -12.14 -19.23 -1.81
C GLU A 233 -13.44 -19.89 -1.31
N SER A 234 -13.46 -21.21 -1.06
CA SER A 234 -14.69 -21.98 -0.85
C SER A 234 -14.80 -22.61 0.53
N ASN A 235 -15.98 -22.46 1.15
CA ASN A 235 -16.41 -23.30 2.26
C ASN A 235 -16.81 -24.69 1.70
N ASN A 236 -16.13 -25.75 2.12
CA ASN A 236 -16.40 -27.11 1.68
C ASN A 236 -17.69 -27.64 2.35
N THR A 237 -18.86 -27.22 1.88
CA THR A 237 -20.11 -27.95 2.12
C THR A 237 -20.83 -28.19 0.79
N SER A 238 -20.84 -29.45 0.39
CA SER A 238 -21.64 -30.00 -0.69
C SER A 238 -23.10 -29.57 -0.56
N THR A 239 -23.60 -28.71 -1.45
CA THR A 239 -24.91 -28.84 -2.10
C THR A 239 -25.06 -27.84 -3.23
N GLU A 240 -25.61 -28.34 -4.34
CA GLU A 240 -25.94 -27.61 -5.56
C GLU A 240 -26.89 -26.43 -5.30
N ASN A 241 -26.68 -25.37 -6.10
CA ASN A 241 -27.67 -24.36 -6.50
C ASN A 241 -28.54 -23.72 -5.39
N SER A 242 -28.15 -22.51 -4.96
CA SER A 242 -29.14 -21.42 -4.90
C SER A 242 -28.51 -20.08 -5.28
N VAL A 243 -28.84 -19.64 -6.50
CA VAL A 243 -28.72 -18.25 -6.92
C VAL A 243 -29.75 -17.45 -6.11
N ILE A 244 -29.32 -16.54 -5.24
CA ILE A 244 -30.19 -15.44 -4.76
C ILE A 244 -29.39 -14.13 -4.76
N GLY A 245 -29.96 -13.14 -5.46
CA GLY A 245 -29.34 -11.90 -5.93
C GLY A 245 -28.80 -10.94 -4.85
N SER A 246 -27.81 -10.12 -5.19
CA SER A 246 -28.04 -8.90 -5.98
C SER A 246 -26.73 -8.12 -6.22
N ASP A 247 -26.50 -7.83 -7.51
CA ASP A 247 -25.81 -6.64 -8.05
C ASP A 247 -24.29 -6.46 -7.93
N LEU A 248 -23.50 -7.53 -8.01
CA LEU A 248 -22.10 -7.46 -8.43
C LEU A 248 -21.80 -8.65 -9.35
N SER A 249 -21.94 -8.43 -10.67
CA SER A 249 -21.76 -9.47 -11.69
C SER A 249 -20.34 -10.05 -11.66
N VAL A 250 -20.28 -11.35 -11.36
CA VAL A 250 -19.11 -12.23 -11.45
C VAL A 250 -18.58 -12.23 -12.89
N TYR A 251 -17.35 -11.80 -13.10
CA TYR A 251 -16.65 -11.94 -14.38
C TYR A 251 -16.11 -13.36 -14.50
N THR A 252 -16.72 -14.18 -15.36
CA THR A 252 -16.19 -15.50 -15.74
C THR A 252 -15.14 -15.37 -16.84
N PHE A 253 -13.99 -16.03 -16.65
CA PHE A 253 -12.88 -16.08 -17.61
C PHE A 253 -13.28 -16.81 -18.90
N ASN A 254 -13.16 -16.14 -20.05
CA ASN A 254 -13.32 -16.78 -21.36
C ASN A 254 -11.96 -17.16 -21.94
N LYS A 255 -11.77 -18.45 -22.27
CA LYS A 255 -10.47 -19.10 -22.55
C LYS A 255 -10.04 -19.06 -24.02
N ASN A 256 -10.53 -18.12 -24.82
CA ASN A 256 -10.13 -17.99 -26.22
C ASN A 256 -8.94 -17.04 -26.33
N VAL A 257 -7.78 -17.64 -26.58
CA VAL A 257 -6.44 -17.05 -26.66
C VAL A 257 -6.40 -15.93 -27.72
N ASP A 258 -6.24 -14.70 -27.25
CA ASP A 258 -6.02 -13.50 -28.06
C ASP A 258 -4.62 -13.57 -28.74
N PRO A 259 -4.49 -13.28 -30.06
CA PRO A 259 -3.20 -13.19 -30.75
C PRO A 259 -2.14 -12.31 -30.05
N VAL A 260 -2.53 -11.41 -29.15
CA VAL A 260 -1.60 -10.63 -28.30
C VAL A 260 -0.70 -11.51 -27.41
N LEU A 261 -1.12 -12.74 -27.06
CA LEU A 261 -0.34 -13.66 -26.22
C LEU A 261 0.96 -14.17 -26.89
N GLN A 262 1.11 -14.06 -28.22
CA GLN A 262 2.36 -14.42 -28.92
C GLN A 262 3.52 -13.45 -28.61
N TYR A 263 3.22 -12.21 -28.23
CA TYR A 263 4.24 -11.18 -27.98
C TYR A 263 4.85 -11.26 -26.57
N LEU A 264 4.27 -12.05 -25.67
CA LEU A 264 4.75 -12.25 -24.29
C LEU A 264 5.97 -13.18 -24.19
N GLN A 265 6.45 -13.76 -25.30
CA GLN A 265 7.54 -14.75 -25.30
C GLN A 265 8.93 -14.18 -25.65
N VAL A 266 9.08 -12.87 -25.86
CA VAL A 266 10.35 -12.31 -26.36
C VAL A 266 11.15 -11.66 -25.23
N GLY A 267 12.13 -12.41 -24.71
CA GLY A 267 13.05 -12.00 -23.63
C GLY A 267 14.07 -10.90 -23.98
N ASP A 268 13.74 -9.99 -24.89
CA ASP A 268 14.55 -8.82 -25.26
C ASP A 268 13.62 -7.59 -25.33
N ILE A 269 13.46 -6.85 -24.23
CA ILE A 269 12.74 -5.57 -24.21
C ILE A 269 13.64 -4.53 -24.92
N LYS A 270 13.66 -4.55 -26.25
CA LYS A 270 14.33 -3.52 -27.06
C LYS A 270 13.40 -2.33 -27.22
N GLU A 271 13.81 -1.21 -26.65
CA GLU A 271 13.16 0.09 -26.80
C GLU A 271 13.12 0.53 -28.26
N THR A 272 12.03 1.18 -28.67
CA THR A 272 11.91 1.83 -29.97
C THR A 272 12.22 3.30 -29.82
N GLU A 273 13.37 3.71 -30.34
CA GLU A 273 13.82 5.09 -30.30
C GLU A 273 13.41 5.86 -31.57
N ILE A 274 12.66 6.96 -31.40
CA ILE A 274 12.45 7.95 -32.45
C ILE A 274 13.39 9.15 -32.24
N ARG A 275 14.33 9.32 -33.16
CA ARG A 275 15.47 10.25 -33.00
C ARG A 275 15.21 11.68 -33.43
N ALA A 276 14.38 11.87 -34.46
CA ALA A 276 14.12 13.19 -35.03
C ALA A 276 12.79 13.23 -35.78
N GLY A 277 12.27 14.46 -35.95
CA GLY A 277 11.09 14.74 -36.77
C GLY A 277 9.77 14.61 -36.02
N GLU A 278 8.69 14.86 -36.74
CA GLU A 278 7.32 14.75 -36.22
C GLU A 278 6.76 13.36 -36.53
N TRP A 279 6.25 12.69 -35.51
CA TRP A 279 5.70 11.34 -35.56
C TRP A 279 4.24 11.35 -35.17
N THR A 280 3.44 10.57 -35.89
CA THR A 280 2.08 10.20 -35.51
C THR A 280 2.06 8.72 -35.10
N MET A 281 1.02 8.31 -34.38
CA MET A 281 0.81 6.90 -34.06
C MET A 281 0.68 6.02 -35.32
N HIS A 282 0.08 6.53 -36.40
CA HIS A 282 0.02 5.84 -37.69
C HIS A 282 1.42 5.63 -38.29
N SER A 283 2.23 6.69 -38.39
CA SER A 283 3.60 6.56 -38.91
C SER A 283 4.50 5.66 -38.05
N LEU A 284 4.25 5.61 -36.74
CA LEU A 284 4.92 4.68 -35.83
C LEU A 284 4.49 3.24 -36.09
N ALA A 285 3.18 2.99 -36.24
CA ALA A 285 2.66 1.65 -36.55
C ALA A 285 3.15 1.15 -37.92
N ASP A 286 3.18 2.01 -38.93
CA ASP A 286 3.66 1.67 -40.27
C ASP A 286 5.15 1.30 -40.28
N LYS A 287 5.97 2.07 -39.55
CA LYS A 287 7.42 1.85 -39.51
C LYS A 287 7.85 0.77 -38.53
N PHE A 288 7.15 0.66 -37.40
CA PHE A 288 7.46 -0.23 -36.28
C PHE A 288 6.23 -1.04 -35.87
N PRO A 289 5.72 -1.94 -36.74
CA PRO A 289 4.51 -2.72 -36.48
C PRO A 289 4.63 -3.68 -35.28
N ASN A 290 5.86 -4.03 -34.88
CA ASN A 290 6.14 -4.82 -33.68
C ASN A 290 6.15 -3.99 -32.38
N THR A 291 6.04 -2.67 -32.48
CA THR A 291 6.04 -1.72 -31.37
C THR A 291 4.65 -1.12 -31.18
N VAL A 292 3.99 -0.75 -32.28
CA VAL A 292 2.67 -0.13 -32.26
C VAL A 292 1.77 -0.83 -33.27
N GLN A 293 0.57 -1.18 -32.84
CA GLN A 293 -0.48 -1.70 -33.70
C GLN A 293 -1.77 -0.90 -33.52
N PHE A 294 -2.46 -0.60 -34.61
CA PHE A 294 -3.82 -0.07 -34.53
C PHE A 294 -4.83 -1.21 -34.43
N LEU A 295 -5.66 -1.19 -33.39
CA LEU A 295 -6.73 -2.14 -33.13
C LEU A 295 -8.05 -1.50 -33.55
N SER A 296 -8.57 -1.94 -34.71
CA SER A 296 -9.76 -1.35 -35.34
C SER A 296 -11.04 -1.57 -34.53
N ASP A 297 -11.15 -2.72 -33.86
CA ASP A 297 -12.28 -3.07 -32.98
C ASP A 297 -12.37 -2.18 -31.73
N LYS A 298 -11.23 -1.67 -31.26
CA LYS A 298 -11.13 -0.77 -30.09
C LYS A 298 -10.96 0.70 -30.45
N ASN A 299 -10.75 0.99 -31.75
CA ASN A 299 -10.34 2.30 -32.24
C ASN A 299 -9.18 2.89 -31.41
N ALA A 300 -8.13 2.10 -31.23
CA ALA A 300 -7.04 2.40 -30.31
C ALA A 300 -5.69 1.92 -30.84
N PHE A 301 -4.61 2.60 -30.43
CA PHE A 301 -3.25 2.14 -30.66
C PHE A 301 -2.75 1.34 -29.47
N LEU A 302 -2.38 0.08 -29.69
CA LEU A 302 -1.70 -0.77 -28.73
C LEU A 302 -0.18 -0.60 -28.90
N ILE A 303 0.47 -0.07 -27.87
CA ILE A 303 1.92 -0.03 -27.71
C ILE A 303 2.33 -1.34 -27.05
N MET A 304 3.20 -2.11 -27.71
CA MET A 304 3.66 -3.44 -27.31
C MET A 304 5.14 -3.46 -26.92
N ARG A 305 5.88 -2.37 -27.16
CA ARG A 305 7.27 -2.19 -26.73
C ARG A 305 7.49 -0.77 -26.23
N PRO A 306 8.50 -0.51 -25.38
CA PRO A 306 8.78 0.84 -24.94
C PRO A 306 9.09 1.78 -26.09
N ILE A 307 8.70 3.05 -25.95
CA ILE A 307 8.98 4.10 -26.92
C ILE A 307 9.81 5.19 -26.24
N LEU A 308 10.94 5.54 -26.85
CA LEU A 308 11.76 6.68 -26.46
C LEU A 308 11.63 7.78 -27.51
N VAL A 309 11.13 8.94 -27.11
CA VAL A 309 11.05 10.15 -27.92
C VAL A 309 12.26 11.02 -27.63
N ASP A 310 13.27 10.98 -28.49
CA ASP A 310 14.51 11.73 -28.30
C ASP A 310 14.30 13.25 -28.45
N LYS A 311 15.27 14.05 -28.00
CA LYS A 311 15.21 15.52 -27.90
C LYS A 311 14.82 16.25 -29.19
N ASN A 312 15.11 15.68 -30.35
CA ASN A 312 14.83 16.28 -31.66
C ASN A 312 13.54 15.72 -32.31
N ALA A 313 12.82 14.86 -31.60
CA ALA A 313 11.58 14.23 -32.06
C ALA A 313 10.36 14.81 -31.34
N SER A 314 9.22 14.76 -32.03
CA SER A 314 7.91 15.09 -31.49
C SER A 314 6.95 13.96 -31.81
N LEU A 315 6.17 13.52 -30.81
CA LEU A 315 5.14 12.50 -30.96
C LEU A 315 3.75 13.10 -30.76
N ASN A 316 2.90 12.99 -31.78
CA ASN A 316 1.52 13.47 -31.73
C ASN A 316 0.56 12.35 -31.27
N LEU A 317 -0.02 12.56 -30.09
CA LEU A 317 -1.02 11.70 -29.44
C LEU A 317 -2.43 12.34 -29.42
N ILE A 318 -2.62 13.49 -30.07
CA ILE A 318 -3.88 14.24 -30.06
C ILE A 318 -5.01 13.41 -30.69
N ASN A 319 -6.18 13.43 -30.03
CA ASN A 319 -7.39 12.68 -30.41
C ASN A 319 -7.17 11.17 -30.55
N GLN A 320 -6.23 10.60 -29.80
CA GLN A 320 -5.93 9.17 -29.84
C GLN A 320 -6.35 8.45 -28.56
N ASN A 321 -6.74 7.18 -28.71
CA ASN A 321 -6.82 6.23 -27.62
C ASN A 321 -5.56 5.36 -27.64
N ILE A 322 -4.74 5.46 -26.60
CA ILE A 322 -3.43 4.82 -26.47
C ILE A 322 -3.50 3.78 -25.35
N MET A 323 -3.15 2.55 -25.67
CA MET A 323 -3.11 1.43 -24.75
C MET A 323 -1.68 0.89 -24.68
N PHE A 324 -1.14 0.78 -23.47
CA PHE A 324 0.15 0.17 -23.21
C PHE A 324 -0.04 -1.28 -22.78
N LEU A 325 0.57 -2.23 -23.49
CA LEU A 325 0.55 -3.63 -23.11
C LEU A 325 1.11 -3.81 -21.69
N SER A 326 0.34 -4.47 -20.83
CA SER A 326 0.70 -4.82 -19.46
C SER A 326 0.70 -6.33 -19.30
N ASN A 327 1.76 -6.88 -18.71
CA ASN A 327 1.94 -8.32 -18.54
C ASN A 327 1.99 -8.69 -17.06
N GLN A 328 0.94 -9.38 -16.58
CA GLN A 328 0.85 -9.82 -15.18
C GLN A 328 1.94 -10.79 -14.72
N LYS A 329 2.71 -11.38 -15.66
CA LYS A 329 3.77 -12.34 -15.34
C LYS A 329 5.14 -11.70 -15.12
N GLU A 330 5.30 -10.42 -15.45
CA GLU A 330 6.55 -9.72 -15.19
C GLU A 330 6.64 -9.33 -13.72
N ILE A 331 7.81 -9.53 -13.12
CA ILE A 331 8.03 -9.32 -11.69
C ILE A 331 8.96 -8.14 -11.43
N ASP A 332 9.86 -7.84 -12.38
CA ASP A 332 10.96 -6.89 -12.16
C ASP A 332 10.76 -5.53 -12.86
N PHE A 333 10.18 -5.50 -14.07
CA PHE A 333 10.05 -4.30 -14.89
C PHE A 333 8.91 -4.43 -15.91
N PRO A 334 8.20 -3.34 -16.29
CA PRO A 334 7.04 -3.45 -17.17
C PRO A 334 7.42 -3.65 -18.65
N SER A 335 6.56 -4.34 -19.38
CA SER A 335 6.74 -4.66 -20.80
C SER A 335 6.81 -3.41 -21.68
N THR A 336 6.16 -2.33 -21.26
CA THR A 336 6.03 -1.10 -22.04
C THR A 336 6.08 0.14 -21.15
N PHE A 337 6.60 1.23 -21.71
CA PHE A 337 6.55 2.57 -21.14
C PHE A 337 6.76 3.61 -22.25
N LEU A 338 6.43 4.86 -21.98
CA LEU A 338 6.76 5.99 -22.85
C LEU A 338 7.73 6.92 -22.13
N GLU A 339 8.90 7.10 -22.73
CA GLU A 339 9.88 8.07 -22.26
C GLU A 339 9.98 9.22 -23.27
N VAL A 340 9.90 10.45 -22.77
CA VAL A 340 9.91 11.68 -23.58
C VAL A 340 11.08 12.56 -23.13
N LYS A 341 12.02 12.79 -24.06
CA LYS A 341 13.10 13.78 -23.99
C LYS A 341 12.89 14.94 -24.97
N GLY A 342 12.12 14.71 -26.03
CA GLY A 342 11.67 15.73 -26.99
C GLY A 342 10.31 16.30 -26.61
N THR A 343 9.35 16.19 -27.53
CA THR A 343 7.97 16.66 -27.31
C THR A 343 6.96 15.52 -27.44
N ALA A 344 5.96 15.47 -26.58
CA ALA A 344 4.76 14.67 -26.76
C ALA A 344 3.52 15.57 -26.70
N LYS A 345 2.76 15.63 -27.80
CA LYS A 345 1.59 16.50 -27.93
C LYS A 345 0.35 15.68 -27.57
N THR A 346 -0.38 16.09 -26.53
CA THR A 346 -1.66 15.48 -26.16
C THR A 346 -2.80 16.50 -26.20
N GLY A 347 -4.01 16.00 -26.38
CA GLY A 347 -5.23 16.80 -26.50
C GLY A 347 -6.39 15.90 -26.85
N ASN A 348 -7.41 15.81 -26.00
CA ASN A 348 -8.47 14.80 -26.10
C ASN A 348 -7.91 13.37 -26.23
N THR A 349 -6.86 13.07 -25.47
CA THR A 349 -6.13 11.79 -25.54
C THR A 349 -6.54 10.91 -24.36
N ASN A 350 -6.80 9.62 -24.59
CA ASN A 350 -6.90 8.62 -23.52
C ASN A 350 -5.63 7.77 -23.52
N ILE A 351 -5.01 7.61 -22.35
CA ILE A 351 -3.81 6.79 -22.17
C ILE A 351 -4.05 5.82 -21.02
N SER A 352 -3.98 4.53 -21.30
CA SER A 352 -4.15 3.48 -20.30
C SER A 352 -3.17 2.33 -20.45
N SER A 353 -3.04 1.51 -19.41
CA SER A 353 -2.54 0.15 -19.58
C SER A 353 -3.61 -0.70 -20.28
N TYR A 354 -3.20 -1.89 -20.75
CA TYR A 354 -4.07 -2.89 -21.35
C TYR A 354 -3.55 -4.27 -21.02
N ASP A 355 -4.37 -5.03 -20.30
CA ASP A 355 -4.15 -6.43 -20.01
C ASP A 355 -4.92 -7.28 -21.05
N PRO A 356 -4.22 -8.05 -21.90
CA PRO A 356 -4.86 -8.85 -22.94
C PRO A 356 -5.59 -10.08 -22.39
N ILE A 357 -5.23 -10.56 -21.19
CA ILE A 357 -5.92 -11.68 -20.54
C ILE A 357 -7.28 -11.21 -20.02
N LEU A 358 -7.31 -10.00 -19.43
CA LEU A 358 -8.53 -9.42 -18.89
C LEU A 358 -9.35 -8.62 -19.92
N ASN A 359 -8.76 -8.31 -21.09
CA ASN A 359 -9.33 -7.48 -22.14
C ASN A 359 -9.81 -6.09 -21.63
N LYS A 360 -9.06 -5.50 -20.69
CA LYS A 360 -9.35 -4.21 -20.04
C LYS A 360 -8.07 -3.59 -19.47
N PRO A 361 -8.08 -2.34 -18.98
CA PRO A 361 -6.93 -1.77 -18.30
C PRO A 361 -6.49 -2.62 -17.10
N ASP A 362 -5.19 -2.69 -16.87
CA ASP A 362 -4.59 -3.48 -15.81
C ASP A 362 -4.87 -2.85 -14.44
N PRO A 363 -5.68 -3.50 -13.60
CA PRO A 363 -6.17 -2.86 -12.39
C PRO A 363 -5.20 -2.96 -11.21
N ASN A 364 -4.20 -3.84 -11.28
CA ASN A 364 -3.32 -4.12 -10.16
C ASN A 364 -2.09 -3.20 -10.19
N GLY A 365 -2.04 -2.23 -9.29
CA GLY A 365 -0.93 -1.28 -9.16
C GLY A 365 0.30 -1.81 -8.43
N TYR A 366 0.38 -3.09 -8.13
CA TYR A 366 1.46 -3.66 -7.33
C TYR A 366 2.45 -4.50 -8.11
N HIS A 367 2.08 -4.91 -9.32
CA HIS A 367 2.99 -5.55 -10.25
C HIS A 367 3.35 -4.57 -11.39
N PRO A 368 4.42 -4.81 -12.15
CA PRO A 368 4.88 -3.92 -13.21
C PRO A 368 3.79 -3.51 -14.20
N ARG A 369 3.30 -2.28 -14.06
CA ARG A 369 2.42 -1.61 -15.03
C ARG A 369 3.18 -0.56 -15.83
N PRO A 370 2.74 -0.28 -17.07
CA PRO A 370 3.32 0.79 -17.88
C PRO A 370 3.23 2.16 -17.21
N PHE A 371 4.14 3.06 -17.59
CA PHE A 371 4.20 4.43 -17.09
C PHE A 371 4.70 5.40 -18.17
N VAL A 372 4.56 6.70 -17.88
CA VAL A 372 5.06 7.80 -18.71
C VAL A 372 6.13 8.57 -17.94
N LEU A 373 7.28 8.77 -18.56
CA LEU A 373 8.39 9.56 -18.03
C LEU A 373 8.72 10.72 -18.98
N VAL A 374 8.57 11.95 -18.49
CA VAL A 374 8.91 13.18 -19.20
C VAL A 374 10.12 13.78 -18.51
N ARG A 375 11.25 13.94 -19.23
CA ARG A 375 12.50 14.35 -18.58
C ARG A 375 13.41 15.20 -19.44
N ASP A 376 14.42 15.79 -18.79
CA ASP A 376 15.54 16.48 -19.43
C ASP A 376 15.09 17.65 -20.32
N GLY A 377 14.17 18.48 -19.79
CA GLY A 377 13.60 19.63 -20.51
C GLY A 377 12.53 19.29 -21.54
N ALA A 378 12.09 18.03 -21.62
CA ALA A 378 11.00 17.61 -22.48
C ALA A 378 9.68 18.35 -22.21
N VAL A 379 8.84 18.41 -23.25
CA VAL A 379 7.52 19.05 -23.18
C VAL A 379 6.43 18.02 -23.42
N MET A 380 5.55 17.88 -22.43
CA MET A 380 4.29 17.15 -22.54
C MET A 380 3.29 17.86 -21.65
N ASN A 381 2.23 18.39 -22.24
CA ASN A 381 1.11 19.00 -21.51
C ASN A 381 -0.12 18.12 -21.72
N LEU A 382 -1.02 18.08 -20.72
CA LEU A 382 -2.27 17.33 -20.76
C LEU A 382 -3.45 18.29 -20.88
N SER A 383 -4.19 18.21 -21.98
CA SER A 383 -5.42 18.99 -22.18
C SER A 383 -6.59 18.08 -22.54
N ASN A 384 -7.71 18.19 -21.82
CA ASN A 384 -8.90 17.37 -22.04
C ASN A 384 -8.60 15.86 -22.13
N SER A 385 -7.60 15.39 -21.40
CA SER A 385 -7.03 14.04 -21.57
C SER A 385 -7.22 13.18 -20.33
N THR A 386 -7.18 11.86 -20.51
CA THR A 386 -7.29 10.89 -19.41
C THR A 386 -6.03 10.05 -19.31
N ILE A 387 -5.45 9.95 -18.11
CA ILE A 387 -4.38 9.01 -17.76
C ILE A 387 -4.93 8.01 -16.73
N THR A 388 -4.91 6.72 -17.05
CA THR A 388 -5.52 5.73 -16.16
C THR A 388 -4.84 4.37 -16.11
N HIS A 389 -4.86 3.72 -14.94
CA HIS A 389 -4.31 2.38 -14.75
C HIS A 389 -2.82 2.24 -15.09
N LEU A 390 -2.05 3.31 -14.91
CA LEU A 390 -0.61 3.35 -15.09
C LEU A 390 0.14 3.42 -13.75
N GLY A 391 1.45 3.14 -13.80
CA GLY A 391 2.33 3.17 -12.65
C GLY A 391 2.12 2.00 -11.68
N TYR A 392 3.14 1.67 -10.90
CA TYR A 392 3.13 0.51 -10.01
C TYR A 392 4.10 0.63 -8.82
N SER A 393 4.00 -0.29 -7.86
CA SER A 393 5.02 -0.53 -6.84
C SER A 393 5.08 -1.99 -6.40
N PRO A 394 6.16 -2.72 -6.70
CA PRO A 394 6.38 -4.08 -6.19
C PRO A 394 6.47 -4.14 -4.66
N GLY A 395 6.83 -3.02 -4.03
CA GLY A 395 6.91 -2.88 -2.58
C GLY A 395 5.57 -2.59 -1.90
N GLY A 396 4.46 -2.69 -2.61
CA GLY A 396 3.14 -2.33 -2.07
C GLY A 396 3.03 -0.82 -1.82
N PHE A 397 2.18 -0.45 -0.87
CA PHE A 397 1.99 0.92 -0.39
C PHE A 397 3.02 1.36 0.66
N GLU A 398 3.66 0.40 1.37
CA GLU A 398 4.65 0.68 2.43
C GLU A 398 6.03 1.03 1.84
N ASN A 399 6.54 0.25 0.88
CA ASN A 399 7.87 0.45 0.30
C ASN A 399 7.81 1.14 -1.07
N THR A 400 7.92 2.46 -1.07
CA THR A 400 7.80 3.30 -2.27
C THR A 400 9.11 3.49 -3.04
N LYS A 401 10.25 2.97 -2.57
CA LYS A 401 11.58 3.20 -3.19
C LYS A 401 11.68 2.70 -4.63
N VAL A 402 10.92 1.67 -4.96
CA VAL A 402 10.90 1.01 -6.28
C VAL A 402 9.64 1.35 -7.07
N SER A 403 8.85 2.31 -6.59
CA SER A 403 7.60 2.70 -7.24
C SER A 403 7.83 3.51 -8.52
N LYS A 404 6.91 3.38 -9.46
CA LYS A 404 6.81 4.17 -10.68
C LYS A 404 5.44 4.86 -10.72
N PRO A 405 5.40 6.20 -10.70
CA PRO A 405 4.19 6.98 -10.94
C PRO A 405 3.59 6.75 -12.32
N ALA A 406 2.30 7.04 -12.52
CA ALA A 406 1.70 6.95 -13.86
C ALA A 406 2.34 7.92 -14.85
N ILE A 407 2.51 9.18 -14.42
CA ILE A 407 3.23 10.20 -15.17
C ILE A 407 4.22 10.89 -14.24
N THR A 408 5.48 10.95 -14.69
CA THR A 408 6.59 11.58 -13.97
C THR A 408 7.20 12.70 -14.79
N TYR A 409 7.38 13.87 -14.17
CA TYR A 409 8.18 14.97 -14.69
C TYR A 409 9.50 15.10 -13.92
N TYR A 410 10.63 14.95 -14.61
CA TYR A 410 11.96 14.94 -14.01
C TYR A 410 12.88 15.97 -14.70
N ASN A 411 13.36 16.98 -13.98
CA ASN A 411 14.19 18.05 -14.56
C ASN A 411 13.50 18.73 -15.77
N THR A 412 12.27 19.20 -15.59
CA THR A 412 11.48 19.86 -16.65
C THR A 412 10.95 21.23 -16.21
N THR A 413 10.27 21.95 -17.10
CA THR A 413 9.64 23.24 -16.78
C THR A 413 8.39 23.46 -17.63
N ASN A 414 7.49 24.34 -17.17
CA ASN A 414 6.28 24.75 -17.88
C ASN A 414 5.32 23.58 -18.19
N VAL A 415 4.97 22.84 -17.15
CA VAL A 415 4.02 21.70 -17.23
C VAL A 415 2.60 22.22 -17.02
N ASP A 416 1.70 21.95 -17.97
CA ASP A 416 0.29 22.30 -17.87
C ASP A 416 -0.61 21.05 -17.96
N ILE A 417 -1.46 20.88 -16.95
CA ILE A 417 -2.50 19.84 -16.90
C ILE A 417 -3.84 20.53 -16.70
N GLU A 418 -4.63 20.59 -17.76
CA GLU A 418 -5.91 21.30 -17.76
C GLU A 418 -7.05 20.41 -18.23
N ASN A 419 -8.21 20.53 -17.57
CA ASN A 419 -9.45 19.83 -17.90
C ASN A 419 -9.26 18.31 -18.06
N SER A 420 -8.34 17.71 -17.30
CA SER A 420 -7.88 16.34 -17.50
C SER A 420 -8.27 15.43 -16.33
N ILE A 421 -8.19 14.12 -16.54
CA ILE A 421 -8.57 13.10 -15.55
C ILE A 421 -7.41 12.15 -15.29
N LEU A 422 -6.93 12.09 -14.06
CA LEU A 422 -5.87 11.16 -13.62
C LEU A 422 -6.46 10.19 -12.61
N LYS A 423 -6.75 8.94 -13.02
CA LYS A 423 -7.50 8.00 -12.19
C LYS A 423 -6.98 6.57 -12.18
N TYR A 424 -7.12 5.87 -11.06
CA TYR A 424 -6.78 4.44 -10.94
C TYR A 424 -5.31 4.11 -11.23
N ASN A 425 -4.44 5.11 -11.08
CA ASN A 425 -3.00 4.96 -11.21
C ASN A 425 -2.37 4.57 -9.87
N TYR A 426 -1.07 4.22 -9.85
CA TYR A 426 -0.38 4.04 -8.58
C TYR A 426 -0.17 5.39 -7.87
N TYR A 427 0.66 6.27 -8.44
CA TYR A 427 0.56 7.71 -8.20
C TYR A 427 -0.12 8.34 -9.41
N GLY A 428 -1.04 9.28 -9.19
CA GLY A 428 -1.67 10.02 -10.29
C GLY A 428 -0.64 10.83 -11.06
N PHE A 429 0.09 11.70 -10.36
CA PHE A 429 1.16 12.52 -10.90
C PHE A 429 2.34 12.55 -9.95
N TYR A 430 3.55 12.61 -10.53
CA TYR A 430 4.77 12.89 -9.79
C TYR A 430 5.65 13.94 -10.49
N SER A 431 6.25 14.84 -9.72
CA SER A 431 7.33 15.71 -10.21
C SER A 431 8.53 15.69 -9.29
N THR A 432 9.71 15.88 -9.87
CA THR A 432 10.91 16.23 -9.12
C THR A 432 11.77 17.18 -9.93
N ASN A 433 12.38 18.16 -9.26
CA ASN A 433 13.19 19.21 -9.88
C ASN A 433 12.48 19.84 -11.09
N THR A 434 11.18 20.11 -10.97
CA THR A 434 10.36 20.65 -12.05
C THR A 434 9.74 21.95 -11.61
N ASN A 435 9.73 22.96 -12.48
CA ASN A 435 9.26 24.31 -12.13
C ASN A 435 8.13 24.77 -13.05
N ASN A 436 7.37 25.77 -12.60
CA ASN A 436 6.25 26.36 -13.34
C ASN A 436 5.22 25.29 -13.74
N ILE A 437 4.65 24.62 -12.74
CA ILE A 437 3.63 23.59 -12.96
C ILE A 437 2.25 24.23 -12.73
N ARG A 438 1.33 24.04 -13.67
CA ARG A 438 -0.05 24.49 -13.60
C ARG A 438 -0.99 23.31 -13.74
N ILE A 439 -1.93 23.18 -12.80
CA ILE A 439 -2.91 22.09 -12.79
C ILE A 439 -4.27 22.63 -12.44
N VAL A 440 -5.16 22.62 -13.43
CA VAL A 440 -6.39 23.38 -13.36
C VAL A 440 -7.58 22.60 -13.88
N ASN A 441 -8.73 22.77 -13.23
CA ASN A 441 -10.01 22.20 -13.66
C ASN A 441 -9.98 20.69 -13.90
N SER A 442 -9.13 19.95 -13.18
CA SER A 442 -8.88 18.52 -13.41
C SER A 442 -9.43 17.64 -12.29
N GLN A 443 -9.64 16.36 -12.58
CA GLN A 443 -10.08 15.36 -11.61
C GLN A 443 -8.96 14.36 -11.34
N VAL A 444 -8.64 14.13 -10.07
CA VAL A 444 -7.54 13.22 -9.65
C VAL A 444 -8.06 12.26 -8.59
N PHE A 445 -8.33 11.01 -8.95
CA PHE A 445 -9.05 10.13 -8.04
C PHE A 445 -8.78 8.64 -8.15
N GLY A 446 -9.02 7.93 -7.06
CA GLY A 446 -8.86 6.47 -7.03
C GLY A 446 -7.43 6.05 -7.33
N ASN A 447 -6.43 6.88 -7.06
CA ASN A 447 -5.04 6.45 -7.21
C ASN A 447 -4.64 5.62 -5.99
N THR A 448 -3.90 4.53 -6.20
CA THR A 448 -3.56 3.56 -5.15
C THR A 448 -2.80 4.23 -4.01
N LYS A 449 -1.89 5.15 -4.31
CA LYS A 449 -1.07 5.89 -3.35
C LYS A 449 -1.47 7.35 -3.28
N ASN A 450 -0.76 8.27 -3.94
CA ASN A 450 -1.10 9.69 -3.93
C ASN A 450 -1.83 10.11 -5.21
N GLY A 451 -2.74 11.07 -5.07
CA GLY A 451 -3.30 11.76 -6.23
C GLY A 451 -2.23 12.61 -6.90
N PHE A 452 -1.70 13.58 -6.15
CA PHE A 452 -0.66 14.48 -6.62
C PHE A 452 0.54 14.49 -5.67
N ASP A 453 1.74 14.29 -6.20
CA ASP A 453 2.97 14.21 -5.41
C ASP A 453 4.13 15.00 -6.07
N ALA A 454 4.36 16.22 -5.60
CA ALA A 454 5.41 17.08 -6.14
C ALA A 454 6.63 17.12 -5.22
N HIS A 455 7.83 17.02 -5.79
CA HIS A 455 9.09 17.17 -5.09
C HIS A 455 9.98 18.27 -5.69
N GLY A 456 10.73 18.99 -4.84
CA GLY A 456 11.72 19.98 -5.28
C GLY A 456 11.19 20.96 -6.33
N THR A 457 9.94 21.39 -6.18
CA THR A 457 9.17 22.10 -7.20
C THR A 457 9.03 23.57 -6.85
N THR A 458 9.31 24.47 -7.80
CA THR A 458 9.10 25.91 -7.65
C THR A 458 7.98 26.40 -8.55
N ASN A 459 7.12 27.31 -8.06
CA ASN A 459 5.98 27.86 -8.78
C ASN A 459 4.98 26.79 -9.23
N LEU A 460 4.29 26.18 -8.26
CA LEU A 460 3.23 25.21 -8.50
C LEU A 460 1.86 25.88 -8.28
N TYR A 461 1.01 25.89 -9.30
CA TYR A 461 -0.33 26.47 -9.25
C TYR A 461 -1.39 25.41 -9.46
N VAL A 462 -2.17 25.12 -8.42
CA VAL A 462 -3.19 24.06 -8.38
C VAL A 462 -4.54 24.68 -8.08
N SER A 463 -5.45 24.72 -9.05
CA SER A 463 -6.73 25.40 -8.87
C SER A 463 -7.94 24.73 -9.50
N ARG A 464 -9.09 24.78 -8.81
CA ARG A 464 -10.37 24.26 -9.32
C ARG A 464 -10.34 22.78 -9.66
N ASN A 465 -9.50 22.01 -8.98
CA ASN A 465 -9.43 20.56 -9.14
C ASN A 465 -10.36 19.86 -8.14
N HIS A 466 -10.79 18.65 -8.52
CA HIS A 466 -11.48 17.73 -7.62
C HIS A 466 -10.58 16.51 -7.38
N ILE A 467 -10.06 16.39 -6.15
CA ILE A 467 -9.06 15.38 -5.78
C ILE A 467 -9.63 14.48 -4.70
N TYR A 468 -9.93 13.23 -5.03
CA TYR A 468 -10.72 12.39 -4.13
C TYR A 468 -10.42 10.90 -4.18
N ASN A 469 -10.75 10.15 -3.12
CA ASN A 469 -10.60 8.70 -3.07
C ASN A 469 -9.17 8.19 -3.37
N ASN A 470 -8.12 8.97 -3.05
CA ASN A 470 -6.73 8.53 -3.19
C ASN A 470 -6.25 7.84 -1.90
N GLY A 471 -5.48 6.76 -2.04
CA GLY A 471 -5.18 5.86 -0.92
C GLY A 471 -4.41 6.48 0.24
N ASP A 472 -3.48 7.40 -0.03
CA ASP A 472 -2.69 8.12 0.98
C ASP A 472 -2.91 9.63 0.90
N GLN A 473 -2.19 10.35 0.05
CA GLN A 473 -2.31 11.81 -0.02
C GLN A 473 -3.22 12.21 -1.19
N GLY A 474 -4.18 13.11 -0.97
CA GLY A 474 -4.89 13.77 -2.05
C GLY A 474 -3.90 14.63 -2.85
N PHE A 475 -3.32 15.62 -2.16
CA PHE A 475 -2.25 16.46 -2.67
C PHE A 475 -1.12 16.53 -1.64
N ILE A 476 0.12 16.32 -2.07
CA ILE A 476 1.32 16.59 -1.27
C ILE A 476 2.37 17.32 -2.10
N CYS A 477 3.00 18.32 -1.48
CA CYS A 477 4.30 18.82 -1.93
C CYS A 477 5.33 18.44 -0.88
N SER A 478 6.36 17.73 -1.30
CA SER A 478 7.38 17.17 -0.42
C SER A 478 8.79 17.58 -0.80
N VAL A 479 9.64 17.91 0.17
CA VAL A 479 11.06 18.25 -0.04
C VAL A 479 11.22 19.53 -0.86
N HIS A 480 11.39 20.66 -0.18
CA HIS A 480 11.82 21.92 -0.77
C HIS A 480 10.91 22.47 -1.89
N CYS A 481 9.58 22.38 -1.74
CA CYS A 481 8.71 23.14 -2.62
C CYS A 481 8.66 24.63 -2.21
N LEU A 482 8.70 25.51 -3.21
CA LEU A 482 8.69 26.97 -3.03
C LEU A 482 7.59 27.61 -3.89
N ASN A 483 6.88 28.57 -3.31
CA ASN A 483 5.84 29.33 -4.01
C ASN A 483 4.74 28.42 -4.60
N VAL A 484 4.17 27.57 -3.73
CA VAL A 484 3.05 26.67 -4.10
C VAL A 484 1.73 27.38 -3.81
N THR A 485 0.86 27.51 -4.79
CA THR A 485 -0.49 28.07 -4.66
C THR A 485 -1.54 26.99 -4.89
N ILE A 486 -2.33 26.68 -3.87
CA ILE A 486 -3.40 25.68 -3.90
C ILE A 486 -4.70 26.41 -3.59
N ILE A 487 -5.53 26.65 -4.60
CA ILE A 487 -6.68 27.54 -4.48
C ILE A 487 -7.96 27.05 -5.15
N ASN A 488 -9.10 27.16 -4.45
CA ASN A 488 -10.43 26.79 -4.96
C ASN A 488 -10.53 25.30 -5.36
N ASN A 489 -9.86 24.38 -4.67
CA ASN A 489 -9.97 22.94 -4.93
C ASN A 489 -10.97 22.28 -3.97
N THR A 490 -11.56 21.17 -4.40
CA THR A 490 -12.33 20.25 -3.55
C THR A 490 -11.50 18.99 -3.33
N ILE A 491 -11.16 18.68 -2.09
CA ILE A 491 -10.24 17.59 -1.73
C ILE A 491 -10.86 16.73 -0.63
N GLU A 492 -11.25 15.50 -0.98
CA GLU A 492 -12.11 14.69 -0.11
C GLU A 492 -11.88 13.18 -0.17
N HIS A 493 -12.21 12.48 0.92
CA HIS A 493 -12.15 11.01 0.95
C HIS A 493 -10.77 10.43 0.61
N ASN A 494 -9.68 11.16 0.85
CA ASN A 494 -8.32 10.67 0.72
C ASN A 494 -7.79 10.18 2.07
N GLY A 495 -6.64 9.49 2.08
CA GLY A 495 -5.94 9.19 3.33
C GLY A 495 -5.63 10.46 4.14
N ALA A 496 -5.14 11.52 3.50
CA ALA A 496 -5.02 12.88 4.00
C ALA A 496 -5.29 13.89 2.86
N GLY A 497 -5.74 15.10 3.19
CA GLY A 497 -6.12 16.10 2.19
C GLY A 497 -4.94 16.78 1.51
N ILE A 498 -4.46 17.89 2.09
CA ILE A 498 -3.35 18.72 1.58
C ILE A 498 -2.16 18.63 2.53
N GLY A 499 -0.99 18.26 2.01
CA GLY A 499 0.27 18.20 2.76
C GLY A 499 1.35 19.13 2.23
N LEU A 500 1.99 19.87 3.15
CA LEU A 500 3.30 20.51 2.93
C LEU A 500 4.33 19.81 3.83
N HIS A 501 5.09 18.86 3.26
CA HIS A 501 5.99 17.96 3.97
C HIS A 501 7.46 18.22 3.64
N TRP A 502 8.32 18.43 4.63
CA TRP A 502 9.76 18.71 4.44
C TRP A 502 10.10 20.03 3.73
N LEU A 503 10.46 21.03 4.54
CA LEU A 503 11.19 22.24 4.11
C LEU A 503 10.46 23.06 3.04
N ASN A 504 9.13 23.06 3.05
CA ASN A 504 8.33 23.87 2.13
C ASN A 504 8.11 25.27 2.70
N THR A 505 8.11 26.28 1.83
CA THR A 505 7.98 27.67 2.26
C THR A 505 7.30 28.56 1.24
N HIS A 506 6.76 29.69 1.70
CA HIS A 506 6.07 30.70 0.89
C HIS A 506 4.91 30.12 0.06
N SER A 507 4.22 29.10 0.61
CA SER A 507 3.06 28.49 -0.03
C SER A 507 1.76 29.13 0.45
N VAL A 508 0.73 29.11 -0.39
CA VAL A 508 -0.60 29.65 -0.13
C VAL A 508 -1.64 28.58 -0.39
N ILE A 509 -2.32 28.14 0.67
CA ILE A 509 -3.47 27.23 0.65
C ILE A 509 -4.72 28.06 0.93
N LYS A 510 -5.54 28.32 -0.08
CA LYS A 510 -6.62 29.30 0.04
C LYS A 510 -7.95 28.85 -0.59
N ASP A 511 -9.08 29.21 0.03
CA ASP A 511 -10.42 29.01 -0.54
C ASP A 511 -10.73 27.54 -0.95
N ASN A 512 -10.05 26.55 -0.35
CA ASN A 512 -10.29 25.13 -0.65
C ASN A 512 -11.40 24.56 0.26
N ILE A 513 -12.08 23.52 -0.26
CA ILE A 513 -12.98 22.66 0.51
C ILE A 513 -12.24 21.35 0.78
N VAL A 514 -11.92 21.06 2.03
CA VAL A 514 -11.12 19.89 2.42
C VAL A 514 -11.90 19.06 3.43
N ARG A 515 -12.44 17.91 3.01
CA ARG A 515 -13.43 17.19 3.83
C ARG A 515 -13.30 15.68 3.84
N TYR A 516 -13.68 15.06 4.94
CA TYR A 516 -13.82 13.60 5.06
C TYR A 516 -12.54 12.80 4.71
N ASN A 517 -11.36 13.40 4.90
CA ASN A 517 -10.10 12.67 4.74
C ASN A 517 -9.80 11.87 6.02
N ALA A 518 -9.22 10.68 5.85
CA ALA A 518 -9.05 9.70 6.92
C ALA A 518 -8.03 10.09 8.01
N LYS A 519 -7.24 11.14 7.76
CA LYS A 519 -6.24 11.75 8.67
C LYS A 519 -6.45 13.27 8.72
N PHE A 520 -5.41 14.05 8.47
CA PHE A 520 -5.48 15.51 8.43
C PHE A 520 -6.22 15.99 7.18
N GLY A 521 -7.03 17.04 7.32
CA GLY A 521 -7.49 17.85 6.21
C GLY A 521 -6.30 18.59 5.59
N ILE A 522 -5.64 19.43 6.38
CA ILE A 522 -4.41 20.13 5.99
C ILE A 522 -3.32 19.83 7.01
N PHE A 523 -2.10 19.53 6.57
CA PHE A 523 -0.95 19.46 7.46
C PHE A 523 0.26 20.16 6.88
N ILE A 524 1.02 20.80 7.77
CA ILE A 524 2.31 21.41 7.51
C ILE A 524 3.28 20.76 8.49
N GLU A 525 4.31 20.12 7.95
CA GLU A 525 5.21 19.29 8.74
C GLU A 525 6.67 19.37 8.31
N LYS A 526 7.54 18.94 9.23
CA LYS A 526 8.99 18.77 9.04
C LYS A 526 9.68 20.05 8.55
N ASN A 527 9.73 21.05 9.42
CA ASN A 527 10.42 22.33 9.14
C ASN A 527 9.83 23.11 7.95
N SER A 528 8.58 22.83 7.56
CA SER A 528 7.86 23.65 6.58
C SER A 528 7.34 24.92 7.25
N SER A 529 7.70 26.09 6.71
CA SER A 529 7.55 27.39 7.41
C SER A 529 7.15 28.54 6.49
N HIS A 530 6.59 29.61 7.06
CA HIS A 530 6.19 30.81 6.32
C HIS A 530 5.15 30.52 5.22
N ASN A 531 4.21 29.62 5.50
CA ASN A 531 3.11 29.30 4.62
C ASN A 531 1.81 29.94 5.12
N LEU A 532 0.89 30.20 4.21
CA LEU A 532 -0.40 30.82 4.46
C LEU A 532 -1.53 29.80 4.24
N VAL A 533 -2.39 29.61 5.22
CA VAL A 533 -3.61 28.80 5.13
C VAL A 533 -4.80 29.72 5.40
N ILE A 534 -5.52 30.11 4.35
CA ILE A 534 -6.47 31.23 4.39
C ILE A 534 -7.86 30.84 3.87
N ASN A 535 -8.91 31.13 4.63
CA ASN A 535 -10.31 31.01 4.18
C ASN A 535 -10.66 29.62 3.58
N ASN A 536 -10.04 28.55 4.08
CA ASN A 536 -10.41 27.19 3.70
C ASN A 536 -11.60 26.71 4.53
N THR A 537 -12.42 25.82 3.97
CA THR A 537 -13.50 25.14 4.69
C THR A 537 -13.12 23.69 4.91
N ILE A 538 -12.97 23.28 6.17
CA ILE A 538 -12.34 22.02 6.58
C ILE A 538 -13.32 21.20 7.43
N ILE A 539 -13.85 20.12 6.87
CA ILE A 539 -15.05 19.46 7.42
C ILE A 539 -14.80 17.96 7.66
N GLY A 540 -15.09 17.47 8.87
CA GLY A 540 -15.24 16.03 9.11
C GLY A 540 -14.00 15.17 8.81
N ASN A 541 -12.81 15.76 8.79
CA ASN A 541 -11.56 14.99 8.70
C ASN A 541 -11.22 14.41 10.09
N GLN A 542 -10.28 13.45 10.18
CA GLN A 542 -9.83 13.02 11.51
C GLN A 542 -9.23 14.20 12.29
N TYR A 543 -8.41 15.02 11.64
CA TYR A 543 -7.88 16.26 12.18
C TYR A 543 -8.06 17.37 11.15
N GLY A 544 -8.38 18.60 11.58
CA GLY A 544 -8.58 19.72 10.67
C GLY A 544 -7.25 20.22 10.07
N ILE A 545 -6.52 21.06 10.82
CA ILE A 545 -5.21 21.58 10.45
C ILE A 545 -4.15 21.10 11.45
N GLY A 546 -3.02 20.57 10.98
CA GLY A 546 -1.87 20.21 11.80
C GLY A 546 -0.63 21.05 11.46
N LEU A 547 0.00 21.68 12.46
CA LEU A 547 1.33 22.26 12.41
C LEU A 547 2.24 21.44 13.32
N ILE A 548 3.05 20.58 12.72
CA ILE A 548 3.79 19.56 13.46
C ILE A 548 5.26 19.52 13.06
N GLN A 549 6.12 19.01 13.94
CA GLN A 549 7.52 18.72 13.66
C GLN A 549 8.30 19.96 13.17
N ASN A 550 8.38 20.98 14.03
CA ASN A 550 9.11 22.24 13.81
C ASN A 550 8.55 23.13 12.67
N SER A 551 7.24 23.12 12.47
CA SER A 551 6.59 23.92 11.41
C SER A 551 6.31 25.34 11.87
N ASN A 552 7.33 26.19 11.75
CA ASN A 552 7.35 27.53 12.36
C ASN A 552 6.84 28.64 11.44
N GLY A 553 6.35 29.75 12.01
CA GLY A 553 6.10 30.98 11.25
C GLY A 553 4.97 30.88 10.20
N ASN A 554 4.08 29.90 10.32
CA ASN A 554 2.93 29.73 9.43
C ASN A 554 1.75 30.58 9.92
N ASN A 555 0.89 30.99 8.98
CA ASN A 555 -0.28 31.81 9.28
C ASN A 555 -1.57 31.09 8.87
N LEU A 556 -2.38 30.75 9.86
CA LEU A 556 -3.71 30.19 9.71
C LEU A 556 -4.74 31.29 9.96
N THR A 557 -5.36 31.81 8.91
CA THR A 557 -6.31 32.93 9.04
C THR A 557 -7.66 32.66 8.37
N GLN A 558 -8.76 33.03 9.03
CA GLN A 558 -10.12 32.99 8.45
C GLN A 558 -10.61 31.60 8.00
N ASN A 559 -9.98 30.51 8.45
CA ASN A 559 -10.43 29.16 8.10
C ASN A 559 -11.71 28.81 8.87
N ILE A 560 -12.60 28.05 8.23
CA ILE A 560 -13.81 27.51 8.84
C ILE A 560 -13.60 26.01 9.05
N LEU A 561 -13.67 25.56 10.29
CA LEU A 561 -13.50 24.17 10.67
C LEU A 561 -14.80 23.62 11.26
N VAL A 562 -15.26 22.47 10.78
CA VAL A 562 -16.54 21.88 11.20
C VAL A 562 -16.36 20.39 11.47
N ASP A 563 -16.68 19.96 12.69
CA ASP A 563 -16.75 18.55 13.10
C ASP A 563 -15.54 17.66 12.70
N ASN A 564 -14.32 18.21 12.65
CA ASN A 564 -13.12 17.37 12.55
C ASN A 564 -12.98 16.54 13.85
N ILE A 565 -12.76 15.23 13.72
CA ILE A 565 -13.13 14.23 14.74
C ILE A 565 -12.27 14.33 16.01
N SER A 566 -10.96 14.41 15.84
CA SER A 566 -9.98 14.31 16.92
C SER A 566 -9.32 15.65 17.26
N GLY A 567 -9.44 16.65 16.39
CA GLY A 567 -8.93 18.00 16.63
C GLY A 567 -9.20 18.94 15.47
N GLN A 568 -9.51 20.20 15.77
CA GLN A 568 -9.75 21.23 14.74
C GLN A 568 -8.42 21.80 14.25
N ILE A 569 -7.62 22.36 15.16
CA ILE A 569 -6.26 22.82 14.88
C ILE A 569 -5.34 22.18 15.92
N ILE A 570 -4.23 21.61 15.47
CA ILE A 570 -3.19 21.00 16.30
C ILE A 570 -1.88 21.70 15.99
N VAL A 571 -1.22 22.21 17.03
CA VAL A 571 0.11 22.79 16.93
C VAL A 571 1.01 22.08 17.94
N GLU A 572 2.06 21.43 17.46
CA GLU A 572 3.05 20.79 18.34
C GLU A 572 3.92 21.86 19.04
N PRO A 573 4.41 21.59 20.27
CA PRO A 573 5.20 22.56 21.04
C PRO A 573 6.48 23.07 20.34
N ASP A 574 7.01 22.28 19.41
CA ASP A 574 8.20 22.62 18.63
C ASP A 574 7.87 23.48 17.39
N SER A 575 6.59 23.68 17.08
CA SER A 575 6.07 24.46 15.96
C SER A 575 5.66 25.87 16.43
N GLN A 576 6.64 26.76 16.49
CA GLN A 576 6.59 28.06 17.14
C GLN A 576 6.32 29.22 16.17
N SER A 577 5.97 30.39 16.74
CA SER A 577 5.75 31.64 16.00
C SER A 577 4.67 31.54 14.92
N ASN A 578 3.75 30.59 15.07
CA ASN A 578 2.59 30.47 14.20
C ASN A 578 1.51 31.48 14.60
N ILE A 579 0.77 31.98 13.62
CA ILE A 579 -0.34 32.90 13.81
C ILE A 579 -1.64 32.17 13.54
N GLU A 580 -2.55 32.18 14.51
CA GLU A 580 -3.90 31.66 14.38
C GLU A 580 -4.88 32.80 14.62
N ASN A 581 -5.45 33.37 13.55
CA ASN A 581 -6.34 34.53 13.65
C ASN A 581 -7.65 34.33 12.90
N ASP A 582 -8.76 34.81 13.46
CA ASP A 582 -10.10 34.79 12.83
C ASP A 582 -10.58 33.42 12.31
N ASN A 583 -9.98 32.31 12.77
CA ASN A 583 -10.45 30.97 12.45
C ASN A 583 -11.75 30.69 13.22
N LYS A 584 -12.75 30.11 12.55
CA LYS A 584 -14.06 29.82 13.14
C LYS A 584 -14.28 28.33 13.20
N VAL A 585 -14.61 27.84 14.39
CA VAL A 585 -14.96 26.44 14.62
C VAL A 585 -16.46 26.35 14.84
N TYR A 586 -17.09 25.43 14.13
CA TYR A 586 -18.51 25.12 14.29
C TYR A 586 -18.72 23.64 14.56
N SER A 587 -19.92 23.31 15.06
CA SER A 587 -20.38 21.93 15.16
C SER A 587 -21.74 21.77 14.50
N SER A 588 -21.96 20.66 13.80
CA SER A 588 -23.26 20.27 13.26
C SER A 588 -24.34 20.12 14.34
N LYS A 589 -23.97 19.99 15.62
CA LYS A 589 -24.93 20.01 16.74
C LYS A 589 -25.63 21.35 16.92
N ASP A 590 -25.07 22.43 16.38
CA ASP A 590 -25.74 23.72 16.26
C ASP A 590 -25.71 24.18 14.79
N PRO A 591 -26.62 23.65 13.95
CA PRO A 591 -26.67 24.03 12.55
C PRO A 591 -26.96 25.53 12.35
N SER A 592 -27.57 26.21 13.32
CA SER A 592 -27.98 27.61 13.17
C SER A 592 -26.78 28.56 13.04
N SER A 593 -25.65 28.23 13.67
CA SER A 593 -24.42 29.04 13.64
C SER A 593 -23.56 28.80 12.39
N ILE A 594 -23.75 27.69 11.69
CA ILE A 594 -22.96 27.34 10.49
C ILE A 594 -23.35 28.27 9.32
N PRO A 595 -22.38 28.93 8.66
CA PRO A 595 -22.65 29.76 7.49
C PRO A 595 -23.34 28.98 6.36
N GLN A 596 -24.31 29.59 5.69
CA GLN A 596 -25.09 28.92 4.64
C GLN A 596 -24.23 28.32 3.52
N ARG A 597 -23.14 29.01 3.13
CA ARG A 597 -22.17 28.52 2.13
C ARG A 597 -21.46 27.23 2.54
N VAL A 598 -21.33 26.99 3.84
CA VAL A 598 -20.66 25.80 4.41
C VAL A 598 -21.66 24.65 4.52
N LYS A 599 -22.92 24.93 4.87
CA LYS A 599 -23.97 23.89 4.91
C LYS A 599 -24.13 23.15 3.59
N SER A 600 -24.07 23.86 2.45
CA SER A 600 -24.12 23.22 1.12
C SER A 600 -22.92 22.31 0.84
N GLN A 601 -21.85 22.42 1.61
CA GLN A 601 -20.62 21.61 1.50
C GLN A 601 -20.57 20.47 2.53
N MET A 602 -21.61 20.30 3.35
CA MET A 602 -21.70 19.28 4.41
C MET A 602 -22.64 18.12 4.04
N THR A 603 -22.83 17.84 2.74
CA THR A 603 -23.85 16.91 2.21
C THR A 603 -23.89 15.51 2.86
N GLU A 604 -22.83 15.05 3.53
CA GLU A 604 -22.79 13.75 4.23
C GLU A 604 -23.09 13.83 5.74
N ILE A 605 -22.96 14.98 6.39
CA ILE A 605 -23.19 15.12 7.84
C ILE A 605 -24.69 15.18 8.19
N PHE A 606 -25.52 15.71 7.29
CA PHE A 606 -26.97 15.82 7.52
C PHE A 606 -27.79 14.58 7.09
N ALA A 607 -27.18 13.60 6.41
CA ALA A 607 -27.85 12.36 6.03
C ALA A 607 -28.05 11.40 7.23
N GLY A 608 -27.40 11.67 8.36
CA GLY A 608 -27.51 10.89 9.61
C GLY A 608 -28.62 11.35 10.57
N GLU A 609 -29.26 12.50 10.33
CA GLU A 609 -30.33 13.04 11.21
C GLU A 609 -31.73 12.96 10.59
N GLN A 610 -31.87 12.32 9.43
CA GLN A 610 -33.18 11.97 8.85
C GLN A 610 -33.28 10.47 8.56
N LYS A 611 -33.24 9.63 9.59
CA LYS A 611 -33.91 8.32 9.61
C LYS A 611 -34.42 7.98 11.00
#